data_AF-A0A5C7MSJ8-F1
#
_entry.id   AF-A0A5C7MSJ8-F1
#
_cell.length_a   1.000
_cell.length_b   1.000
_cell.length_c   1.000
_cell.angle_alpha   90.00
_cell.angle_beta   90.00
_cell.angle_gamma   90.00
#
_symmetry.space_group_name_H-M   'P 1'
#
loop_
_entity.id
_entity.type
_entity.pdbx_description
1 polymer ?
#
loop_
_entity_poly.entity_id
_entity_poly.type
_entity_poly.pdbx_seq_one_letter_code
_entity_poly.pdbx_strand_id
1 'polypeptide(L)'
;MKKLPLLILSLIIILTLASCEFDVATETAVYPDGSLDKTIAVEKTDSANFIFNVSGWESSVVRKEKKDTSGTDSIQYDTFKTFHKKFASAEEANADLSVVNDTVLRVTSKFEKKFRWFYTYITYSETYHKLNKMKLDPEDYFTREDYAFIDRLPAEGQKISKADELYLSTLHDKVFSKYGESAMLEEFFSLAGIVVTTQPALDSLKKRKTDLRAALEKLNDREGVDQNTMLLTALDSFRIPIDQSKMAEFQIAQKKFWKKIGFISTVDDGKFVNRINLPWDVVNTNADSVSGNSLFWAPPTIKFLLKDYTMYGECRRLNWWAVIVSLLVIGFTLYLFIRKSNVVIQFNDRVIQYPRKDGN
;
A
#
# COMPACT_ATOMS: atom_id res chain seq x y z
N MET A 1 22.94 11.37 21.94
CA MET A 1 21.82 10.94 22.81
C MET A 1 20.46 10.75 22.11
N LYS A 2 20.35 10.87 20.76
CA LYS A 2 19.07 10.68 20.02
C LYS A 2 18.73 9.22 19.61
N LYS A 3 19.65 8.25 19.79
CA LYS A 3 19.47 6.87 19.29
C LYS A 3 18.60 5.97 20.18
N LEU A 4 18.42 6.33 21.45
CA LEU A 4 17.63 5.55 22.42
C LEU A 4 16.12 5.51 22.10
N PRO A 5 15.43 6.63 21.77
CA PRO A 5 14.02 6.59 21.39
C PRO A 5 13.77 5.81 20.10
N LEU A 6 14.67 5.91 19.11
CA LEU A 6 14.58 5.17 17.85
C LEU A 6 14.72 3.65 18.06
N LEU A 7 15.67 3.20 18.89
CA LEU A 7 15.85 1.78 19.22
C LEU A 7 14.63 1.20 19.94
N ILE A 8 14.05 1.96 20.89
CA ILE A 8 12.84 1.54 21.60
C ILE A 8 11.64 1.45 20.64
N LEU A 9 11.45 2.43 19.77
CA LEU A 9 10.37 2.42 18.77
C LEU A 9 10.52 1.24 17.78
N SER A 10 11.76 0.99 17.31
CA SER A 10 12.09 -0.12 16.41
C SER A 10 11.83 -1.49 17.05
N LEU A 11 12.17 -1.63 18.34
CA LEU A 11 11.95 -2.86 19.10
C LEU A 11 10.44 -3.12 19.33
N ILE A 12 9.65 -2.07 19.60
CA ILE A 12 8.20 -2.18 19.79
C ILE A 12 7.50 -2.64 18.50
N ILE A 13 7.89 -2.12 17.33
CA ILE A 13 7.32 -2.55 16.04
C ILE A 13 7.60 -4.04 15.80
N ILE A 14 8.84 -4.48 15.97
CA ILE A 14 9.23 -5.88 15.74
C ILE A 14 8.59 -6.82 16.78
N LEU A 15 8.42 -6.37 18.02
CA LEU A 15 7.75 -7.13 19.09
C LEU A 15 6.22 -7.19 18.92
N THR A 16 5.59 -6.15 18.38
CA THR A 16 4.13 -6.11 18.16
C THR A 16 3.71 -6.78 16.86
N LEU A 17 4.61 -6.83 15.86
CA LEU A 17 4.46 -7.61 14.64
C LEU A 17 4.98 -9.06 14.78
N ALA A 18 5.43 -9.45 15.99
CA ALA A 18 6.10 -10.72 16.24
C ALA A 18 5.26 -11.98 15.96
N SER A 19 3.95 -11.83 15.72
CA SER A 19 3.06 -12.96 15.41
C SER A 19 3.02 -13.33 13.92
N CYS A 20 3.62 -12.55 13.02
CA CYS A 20 3.67 -12.84 11.59
C CYS A 20 5.10 -12.76 11.06
N GLU A 21 5.52 -13.73 10.26
CA GLU A 21 6.77 -13.65 9.49
C GLU A 21 6.56 -12.61 8.36
N PHE A 22 7.49 -11.66 8.21
CA PHE A 22 7.40 -10.59 7.22
C PHE A 22 8.77 -10.23 6.66
N ASP A 23 8.81 -9.90 5.37
CA ASP A 23 9.99 -9.33 4.70
C ASP A 23 9.96 -7.80 4.75
N VAL A 24 8.77 -7.21 4.67
CA VAL A 24 8.55 -5.76 4.73
C VAL A 24 7.41 -5.43 5.68
N ALA A 25 7.73 -4.63 6.70
CA ALA A 25 6.76 -4.08 7.63
C ALA A 25 6.70 -2.56 7.52
N THR A 26 5.50 -2.03 7.40
CA THR A 26 5.24 -0.59 7.47
C THR A 26 4.38 -0.27 8.68
N GLU A 27 4.75 0.74 9.46
CA GLU A 27 3.93 1.30 10.52
C GLU A 27 3.81 2.81 10.35
N THR A 28 2.58 3.32 10.42
CA THR A 28 2.30 4.76 10.39
C THR A 28 1.43 5.15 11.57
N ALA A 29 1.92 6.05 12.42
CA ALA A 29 1.10 6.71 13.43
C ALA A 29 0.60 8.06 12.90
N VAL A 30 -0.72 8.24 12.92
CA VAL A 30 -1.41 9.43 12.42
C VAL A 30 -1.83 10.29 13.61
N TYR A 31 -1.50 11.58 13.57
CA TYR A 31 -1.86 12.52 14.61
C TYR A 31 -3.08 13.38 14.24
N PRO A 32 -3.80 13.95 15.23
CA PRO A 32 -5.00 14.76 14.99
C PRO A 32 -4.82 16.00 14.11
N ASP A 33 -3.59 16.48 13.98
CA ASP A 33 -3.19 17.63 13.17
C ASP A 33 -2.81 17.26 11.73
N GLY A 34 -2.73 15.96 11.41
CA GLY A 34 -2.34 15.45 10.09
C GLY A 34 -0.86 15.12 9.97
N SER A 35 -0.06 15.34 11.02
CA SER A 35 1.33 14.88 11.07
C SER A 35 1.40 13.36 11.16
N LEU A 36 2.52 12.79 10.69
CA LEU A 36 2.73 11.36 10.57
C LEU A 36 4.10 10.97 11.15
N ASP A 37 4.13 9.89 11.94
CA ASP A 37 5.36 9.16 12.25
C ASP A 37 5.36 7.87 11.43
N LYS A 38 6.27 7.75 10.45
CA LYS A 38 6.35 6.57 9.58
C LYS A 38 7.60 5.76 9.87
N THR A 39 7.43 4.45 9.95
CA THR A 39 8.52 3.50 10.12
C THR A 39 8.39 2.37 9.12
N ILE A 40 9.49 2.01 8.46
CA ILE A 40 9.56 0.88 7.53
C ILE A 40 10.69 -0.02 7.97
N ALA A 41 10.40 -1.30 8.21
CA ALA A 41 11.39 -2.33 8.49
C ALA A 41 11.45 -3.31 7.32
N VAL A 42 12.67 -3.61 6.88
CA VAL A 42 12.95 -4.54 5.79
C VAL A 42 13.91 -5.59 6.30
N GLU A 43 13.60 -6.87 6.09
CA GLU A 43 14.51 -7.97 6.39
C GLU A 43 15.78 -7.82 5.55
N LYS A 44 16.95 -7.94 6.17
CA LYS A 44 18.26 -7.78 5.56
C LYS A 44 18.72 -9.10 4.94
N THR A 45 18.22 -9.38 3.74
CA THR A 45 18.79 -10.34 2.80
C THR A 45 19.78 -9.67 1.84
N ASP A 46 20.55 -10.42 1.05
CA ASP A 46 21.37 -9.84 -0.03
C ASP A 46 20.49 -9.04 -1.04
N SER A 47 19.22 -9.41 -1.14
CA SER A 47 18.16 -8.76 -1.93
C SER A 47 17.60 -7.47 -1.28
N ALA A 48 17.77 -7.29 0.03
CA ALA A 48 17.17 -6.19 0.80
C ALA A 48 17.78 -4.82 0.53
N ASN A 49 19.00 -4.78 -0.03
CA ASN A 49 19.64 -3.53 -0.45
C ASN A 49 18.86 -2.83 -1.58
N PHE A 50 17.88 -3.49 -2.20
CA PHE A 50 17.11 -2.96 -3.33
C PHE A 50 15.72 -2.41 -2.96
N ILE A 51 15.14 -2.74 -1.81
CA ILE A 51 13.70 -2.49 -1.55
C ILE A 51 13.41 -1.04 -1.13
N PHE A 52 14.34 -0.38 -0.43
CA PHE A 52 14.08 0.94 0.12
C PHE A 52 15.34 1.80 0.23
N ASN A 53 15.46 2.78 -0.67
CA ASN A 53 16.53 3.78 -0.63
C ASN A 53 15.91 5.15 -0.38
N VAL A 54 15.92 5.57 0.89
CA VAL A 54 15.43 6.88 1.31
C VAL A 54 16.56 7.68 1.95
N SER A 55 16.73 8.91 1.50
CA SER A 55 17.69 9.86 2.07
C SER A 55 17.08 10.64 3.23
N GLY A 56 17.84 10.83 4.30
CA GLY A 56 17.42 11.68 5.43
C GLY A 56 16.46 11.02 6.43
N TRP A 57 16.23 9.70 6.31
CA TRP A 57 15.54 8.91 7.32
C TRP A 57 16.53 8.43 8.39
N GLU A 58 16.08 8.35 9.64
CA GLU A 58 16.86 7.73 10.69
C GLU A 58 16.86 6.21 10.48
N SER A 59 18.03 5.59 10.36
CA SER A 59 18.13 4.14 10.15
C SER A 59 18.77 3.42 11.33
N SER A 60 18.21 2.26 11.69
CA SER A 60 18.76 1.35 12.68
C SER A 60 18.82 -0.08 12.13
N VAL A 61 19.59 -0.94 12.77
CA VAL A 61 19.61 -2.38 12.48
C VAL A 61 19.17 -3.10 13.75
N VAL A 62 18.19 -3.97 13.62
CA VAL A 62 17.67 -4.78 14.72
C VAL A 62 17.89 -6.26 14.38
N ARG A 63 18.21 -7.08 15.37
CA ARG A 63 18.32 -8.53 15.23
C ARG A 63 17.20 -9.19 16.03
N LYS A 64 16.51 -10.15 15.44
CA LYS A 64 15.47 -10.95 16.07
C LYS A 64 15.95 -12.39 16.14
N GLU A 65 15.85 -13.01 17.31
CA GLU A 65 16.16 -14.43 17.46
C GLU A 65 15.09 -15.27 16.77
N LYS A 66 15.52 -16.16 15.89
CA LYS A 66 14.68 -17.17 15.28
C LYS A 66 14.55 -18.32 16.27
N LYS A 67 13.32 -18.68 16.61
CA LYS A 67 13.05 -19.77 17.54
C LYS A 67 13.33 -21.09 16.81
N ASP A 68 14.47 -21.71 17.12
CA ASP A 68 14.87 -22.97 16.47
C ASP A 68 13.84 -24.07 16.78
N THR A 69 13.27 -24.66 15.72
CA THR A 69 12.34 -25.80 15.80
C THR A 69 13.04 -27.13 15.49
N SER A 70 14.34 -27.10 15.20
CA SER A 70 15.10 -28.22 14.62
C SER A 70 16.15 -28.87 15.52
N GLY A 71 16.26 -28.46 16.79
CA GLY A 71 17.07 -29.18 17.80
C GLY A 71 18.58 -29.05 17.64
N THR A 72 19.05 -28.08 16.85
CA THR A 72 20.46 -27.69 16.78
C THR A 72 20.75 -26.54 17.75
N ASP A 73 21.86 -26.58 18.48
CA ASP A 73 22.27 -25.55 19.47
C ASP A 73 22.70 -24.20 18.85
N SER A 74 22.31 -23.90 17.60
CA SER A 74 22.67 -22.66 16.92
C SER A 74 21.49 -21.67 16.92
N ILE A 75 21.62 -20.60 17.70
CA ILE A 75 20.68 -19.47 17.66
C ILE A 75 20.84 -18.77 16.30
N GLN A 76 19.83 -18.87 15.43
CA GLN A 76 19.75 -18.10 14.19
C GLN A 76 19.12 -16.74 14.48
N TYR A 77 19.57 -15.70 13.78
CA TYR A 77 19.05 -14.34 13.91
C TYR A 77 18.57 -13.82 12.55
N ASP A 78 17.33 -13.36 12.50
CA ASP A 78 16.84 -12.54 11.39
C ASP A 78 17.31 -11.10 11.63
N THR A 79 17.92 -10.47 10.63
CA THR A 79 18.40 -9.09 10.75
C THR A 79 17.47 -8.17 9.98
N PHE A 80 17.00 -7.09 10.59
CA PHE A 80 16.14 -6.10 9.96
C PHE A 80 16.83 -4.75 9.91
N LYS A 81 16.66 -4.04 8.79
CA LYS A 81 17.00 -2.62 8.68
C LYS A 81 15.72 -1.81 8.81
N THR A 82 15.68 -0.93 9.80
CA THR A 82 14.53 -0.08 10.07
C THR A 82 14.84 1.35 9.68
N PHE A 83 13.88 2.03 9.07
CA PHE A 83 13.93 3.42 8.66
C PHE A 83 12.77 4.17 9.32
N HIS A 84 13.04 5.31 9.93
CA HIS A 84 12.03 6.13 10.59
C HIS A 84 12.15 7.59 10.16
N LYS A 85 11.00 8.25 9.97
CA LYS A 85 10.93 9.70 9.75
C LYS A 85 9.59 10.25 10.20
N LYS A 86 9.64 11.49 10.71
CA LYS A 86 8.46 12.29 11.04
C LYS A 86 8.14 13.23 9.89
N PHE A 87 6.86 13.40 9.61
CA PHE A 87 6.34 14.29 8.58
C PHE A 87 5.28 15.21 9.19
N ALA A 88 5.28 16.47 8.79
CA ALA A 88 4.26 17.43 9.19
C ALA A 88 2.90 17.16 8.51
N SER A 89 2.89 16.42 7.40
CA SER A 89 1.67 16.10 6.64
C SER A 89 1.81 14.86 5.76
N ALA A 90 0.68 14.35 5.26
CA ALA A 90 0.66 13.31 4.24
C ALA A 90 1.29 13.77 2.92
N GLU A 91 1.12 15.05 2.56
CA GLU A 91 1.70 15.65 1.36
C GLU A 91 3.24 15.68 1.41
N GLU A 92 3.81 16.00 2.57
CA GLU A 92 5.26 15.95 2.78
C GLU A 92 5.78 14.51 2.71
N ALA A 93 5.09 13.56 3.35
CA ALA A 93 5.43 12.14 3.26
C ALA A 93 5.39 11.64 1.82
N ASN A 94 4.38 12.06 1.05
CA ASN A 94 4.26 11.74 -0.36
C ASN A 94 5.38 12.35 -1.19
N ALA A 95 5.75 13.60 -0.95
CA ALA A 95 6.84 14.24 -1.66
C ALA A 95 8.17 13.50 -1.44
N ASP A 96 8.44 13.08 -0.20
CA ASP A 96 9.65 12.35 0.16
C ASP A 96 9.68 10.93 -0.43
N LEU A 97 8.52 10.26 -0.50
CA LEU A 97 8.36 8.92 -1.05
C LEU A 97 8.03 8.91 -2.56
N SER A 98 7.92 10.08 -3.20
CA SER A 98 7.52 10.20 -4.61
C SER A 98 8.58 9.74 -5.60
N VAL A 99 9.77 9.32 -5.13
CA VAL A 99 10.90 8.92 -5.98
C VAL A 99 10.45 7.83 -6.95
N VAL A 100 10.33 8.22 -8.22
CA VAL A 100 9.97 7.31 -9.31
C VAL A 100 11.18 6.45 -9.61
N ASN A 101 11.26 5.30 -8.95
CA ASN A 101 12.20 4.24 -9.28
C ASN A 101 11.43 2.95 -9.54
N ASP A 102 11.85 2.22 -10.57
CA ASP A 102 11.29 0.93 -10.93
C ASP A 102 11.54 -0.15 -9.86
N THR A 103 12.48 0.09 -8.94
CA THR A 103 12.91 -0.88 -7.92
C THR A 103 12.44 -0.60 -6.50
N VAL A 104 11.50 0.34 -6.28
CA VAL A 104 11.04 0.71 -4.92
C VAL A 104 9.53 0.51 -4.81
N LEU A 105 9.09 -0.01 -3.66
CA LEU A 105 7.67 -0.05 -3.30
C LEU A 105 7.18 1.39 -3.14
N ARG A 106 6.27 1.80 -4.01
CA ARG A 106 5.70 3.15 -4.00
C ARG A 106 4.46 3.16 -3.12
N VAL A 107 4.44 4.08 -2.16
CA VAL A 107 3.32 4.26 -1.23
C VAL A 107 2.86 5.71 -1.28
N THR A 108 1.54 5.93 -1.31
CA THR A 108 0.95 7.27 -1.19
C THR A 108 -0.04 7.32 -0.05
N SER A 109 0.12 8.31 0.81
CA SER A 109 -0.71 8.60 1.96
C SER A 109 -1.75 9.67 1.62
N LYS A 110 -2.94 9.59 2.21
CA LYS A 110 -3.95 10.65 2.15
C LYS A 110 -4.54 10.86 3.54
N PHE A 111 -4.65 12.11 3.96
CA PHE A 111 -5.26 12.51 5.21
C PHE A 111 -6.42 13.47 4.94
N GLU A 112 -7.57 13.22 5.55
CA GLU A 112 -8.72 14.10 5.48
C GLU A 112 -9.35 14.26 6.87
N LYS A 113 -9.63 15.50 7.26
CA LYS A 113 -10.29 15.83 8.52
C LYS A 113 -11.59 16.57 8.26
N LYS A 114 -12.71 15.98 8.68
CA LYS A 114 -14.06 16.51 8.49
C LYS A 114 -14.68 16.87 9.83
N PHE A 115 -14.95 18.16 10.02
CA PHE A 115 -15.71 18.63 11.17
C PHE A 115 -17.23 18.52 10.90
N ARG A 116 -17.96 17.90 11.83
CA ARG A 116 -19.43 17.98 11.94
C ARG A 116 -19.77 18.50 13.33
N TRP A 117 -21.02 18.92 13.56
CA TRP A 117 -21.41 19.55 14.83
C TRP A 117 -20.98 18.75 16.07
N PHE A 118 -21.47 17.51 16.21
CA PHE A 118 -21.15 16.67 17.37
C PHE A 118 -19.86 15.85 17.23
N TYR A 119 -19.37 15.62 16.01
CA TYR A 119 -18.23 14.73 15.79
C TYR A 119 -17.24 15.33 14.80
N THR A 120 -15.96 15.14 15.08
CA THR A 120 -14.90 15.33 14.09
C THR A 120 -14.42 13.96 13.62
N TYR A 121 -14.30 13.81 12.30
CA TYR A 121 -13.85 12.59 11.64
C TYR A 121 -12.46 12.81 11.06
N ILE A 122 -11.62 11.80 11.15
CA ILE A 122 -10.36 11.71 10.39
C ILE A 122 -10.44 10.44 9.54
N THR A 123 -10.17 10.59 8.25
CA THR A 123 -9.95 9.48 7.34
C THR A 123 -8.50 9.50 6.92
N TYR A 124 -7.80 8.39 7.10
CA TYR A 124 -6.45 8.21 6.60
C TYR A 124 -6.37 6.96 5.73
N SER A 125 -5.60 7.03 4.65
CA SER A 125 -5.37 5.90 3.77
C SER A 125 -3.94 5.85 3.27
N GLU A 126 -3.43 4.64 3.06
CA GLU A 126 -2.18 4.37 2.35
C GLU A 126 -2.47 3.50 1.14
N THR A 127 -1.92 3.89 0.00
CA THR A 127 -2.06 3.15 -1.25
C THR A 127 -0.71 2.59 -1.66
N TYR A 128 -0.62 1.27 -1.74
CA TYR A 128 0.47 0.59 -2.42
C TYR A 128 0.16 0.64 -3.92
N HIS A 129 1.05 1.29 -4.68
CA HIS A 129 0.89 1.37 -6.13
C HIS A 129 1.24 0.04 -6.79
N LYS A 130 0.60 -0.22 -7.92
CA LYS A 130 0.83 -1.45 -8.69
C LYS A 130 2.32 -1.72 -8.92
N LEU A 131 2.75 -2.94 -8.61
CA LEU A 131 4.14 -3.37 -8.79
C LEU A 131 4.47 -3.64 -10.25
N ASN A 132 3.50 -4.14 -11.00
CA ASN A 132 3.62 -4.40 -12.42
C ASN A 132 3.80 -3.08 -13.18
N LYS A 133 5.07 -2.79 -13.50
CA LYS A 133 5.52 -1.64 -14.29
C LYS A 133 5.92 -2.05 -15.71
N MET A 134 5.42 -3.19 -16.18
CA MET A 134 5.64 -3.65 -17.56
C MET A 134 4.83 -2.80 -18.53
N LYS A 135 5.26 -2.76 -19.79
CA LYS A 135 4.58 -1.98 -20.84
C LYS A 135 3.20 -2.50 -21.23
N LEU A 136 3.02 -3.81 -21.18
CA LEU A 136 1.75 -4.43 -21.55
C LEU A 136 0.72 -4.18 -20.44
N ASP A 137 -0.46 -3.72 -20.81
CA ASP A 137 -1.53 -3.50 -19.84
C ASP A 137 -2.14 -4.85 -19.42
N PRO A 138 -2.25 -5.15 -18.11
CA PRO A 138 -2.95 -6.35 -17.65
C PRO A 138 -4.44 -6.40 -18.04
N GLU A 139 -5.10 -5.27 -18.32
CA GLU A 139 -6.56 -5.24 -18.59
C GLU A 139 -7.00 -6.13 -19.77
N ASP A 140 -6.13 -6.39 -20.75
CA ASP A 140 -6.43 -7.29 -21.88
C ASP A 140 -6.43 -8.78 -21.48
N TYR A 141 -5.86 -9.10 -20.32
CA TYR A 141 -5.66 -10.47 -19.86
C TYR A 141 -6.61 -10.81 -18.70
N PHE A 142 -6.88 -9.88 -17.79
CA PHE A 142 -7.66 -10.15 -16.58
C PHE A 142 -9.10 -9.67 -16.68
N THR A 143 -10.01 -10.48 -16.14
CA THR A 143 -11.44 -10.20 -16.11
C THR A 143 -11.81 -9.42 -14.84
N ARG A 144 -13.02 -8.87 -14.80
CA ARG A 144 -13.54 -8.21 -13.59
C ARG A 144 -13.64 -9.20 -12.42
N GLU A 145 -13.97 -10.44 -12.72
CA GLU A 145 -14.07 -11.55 -11.77
C GLU A 145 -12.70 -11.86 -11.15
N ASP A 146 -11.61 -11.81 -11.94
CA ASP A 146 -10.24 -11.97 -11.43
C ASP A 146 -9.91 -10.88 -10.41
N TYR A 147 -10.19 -9.63 -10.73
CA TYR A 147 -9.94 -8.51 -9.81
C TYR A 147 -10.81 -8.57 -8.56
N ALA A 148 -12.08 -8.97 -8.68
CA ALA A 148 -12.97 -9.16 -7.55
C ALA A 148 -12.50 -10.32 -6.65
N PHE A 149 -11.96 -11.39 -7.25
CA PHE A 149 -11.34 -12.48 -6.51
C PHE A 149 -10.10 -12.01 -5.74
N ILE A 150 -9.21 -11.24 -6.38
CA ILE A 150 -8.03 -10.66 -5.73
C ILE A 150 -8.42 -9.79 -4.53
N ASP A 151 -9.45 -8.93 -4.67
CA ASP A 151 -9.87 -8.02 -3.62
C ASP A 151 -10.38 -8.74 -2.37
N ARG A 152 -11.10 -9.85 -2.56
CA ARG A 152 -11.67 -10.65 -1.46
C ARG A 152 -10.68 -11.62 -0.82
N LEU A 153 -9.47 -11.77 -1.36
CA LEU A 153 -8.47 -12.64 -0.75
C LEU A 153 -8.26 -12.23 0.72
N PRO A 154 -8.18 -13.19 1.65
CA PRO A 154 -7.91 -12.86 3.04
C PRO A 154 -6.46 -12.39 3.19
N ALA A 155 -6.09 -12.04 4.43
CA ALA A 155 -4.72 -11.79 4.79
C ALA A 155 -3.81 -12.99 4.45
N GLU A 156 -2.54 -12.69 4.16
CA GLU A 156 -1.49 -13.66 3.89
C GLU A 156 -1.44 -14.76 4.98
N GLY A 157 -1.32 -16.02 4.56
CA GLY A 157 -1.30 -17.18 5.46
C GLY A 157 -2.64 -17.61 6.04
N GLN A 158 -3.76 -16.92 5.75
CA GLN A 158 -5.08 -17.40 6.16
C GLN A 158 -5.60 -18.52 5.27
N LYS A 159 -6.40 -19.42 5.87
CA LYS A 159 -7.01 -20.54 5.15
C LYS A 159 -8.08 -20.03 4.18
N ILE A 160 -7.97 -20.47 2.93
CA ILE A 160 -8.99 -20.28 1.89
C ILE A 160 -9.72 -21.59 1.61
N SER A 161 -10.85 -21.51 0.93
CA SER A 161 -11.57 -22.71 0.49
C SER A 161 -10.79 -23.44 -0.60
N LYS A 162 -11.00 -24.74 -0.78
CA LYS A 162 -10.38 -25.52 -1.87
C LYS A 162 -10.73 -24.95 -3.26
N ALA A 163 -11.92 -24.40 -3.42
CA ALA A 163 -12.34 -23.78 -4.68
C ALA A 163 -11.56 -22.48 -4.94
N ASP A 164 -11.36 -21.66 -3.91
CA ASP A 164 -10.54 -20.45 -4.01
C ASP A 164 -9.06 -20.78 -4.21
N GLU A 165 -8.55 -21.85 -3.61
CA GLU A 165 -7.19 -22.33 -3.84
C GLU A 165 -6.96 -22.73 -5.30
N LEU A 166 -7.90 -23.48 -5.89
CA LEU A 166 -7.86 -23.83 -7.31
C LEU A 166 -7.94 -22.59 -8.22
N TYR A 167 -8.80 -21.64 -7.86
CA TYR A 167 -8.90 -20.38 -8.61
C TYR A 167 -7.62 -19.56 -8.50
N LEU A 168 -7.03 -19.45 -7.31
CA LEU A 168 -5.78 -18.75 -7.07
C LEU A 168 -4.63 -19.38 -7.86
N SER A 169 -4.55 -20.71 -7.92
CA SER A 169 -3.59 -21.43 -8.76
C SER A 169 -3.78 -21.13 -10.26
N THR A 170 -5.03 -21.09 -10.72
CA THR A 170 -5.36 -20.73 -12.11
C THR A 170 -5.00 -19.28 -12.41
N LEU A 171 -5.25 -18.38 -11.46
CA LEU A 171 -4.90 -16.97 -11.56
C LEU A 171 -3.37 -16.80 -11.59
N HIS A 172 -2.63 -17.55 -10.79
CA HIS A 172 -1.17 -17.55 -10.80
C HIS A 172 -0.61 -17.97 -12.16
N ASP A 173 -1.09 -19.09 -12.73
CA ASP A 173 -0.75 -19.50 -14.11
C ASP A 173 -1.06 -18.40 -15.13
N LYS A 174 -2.23 -17.77 -15.00
CA LYS A 174 -2.63 -16.66 -15.87
C LYS A 174 -1.70 -15.45 -15.74
N VAL A 175 -1.26 -15.11 -14.53
CA VAL A 175 -0.32 -14.02 -14.26
C VAL A 175 1.04 -14.29 -14.86
N PHE A 176 1.63 -15.45 -14.60
CA PHE A 176 3.03 -15.70 -14.95
C PHE A 176 3.18 -16.26 -16.35
N SER A 177 2.36 -17.24 -16.73
CA SER A 177 2.50 -17.92 -18.01
C SER A 177 1.79 -17.17 -19.14
N LYS A 178 0.57 -16.66 -18.94
CA LYS A 178 -0.15 -15.98 -20.05
C LYS A 178 0.24 -14.51 -20.18
N TYR A 179 0.07 -13.76 -19.11
CA TYR A 179 0.38 -12.33 -19.10
C TYR A 179 1.89 -12.10 -19.03
N GLY A 180 2.58 -12.73 -18.09
CA GLY A 180 4.01 -12.50 -17.83
C GLY A 180 4.90 -12.75 -19.04
N GLU A 181 4.73 -13.87 -19.73
CA GLU A 181 5.48 -14.16 -20.96
C GLU A 181 5.22 -13.15 -22.08
N SER A 182 3.97 -12.72 -22.24
CA SER A 182 3.59 -11.70 -23.23
C SER A 182 4.20 -10.35 -22.89
N ALA A 183 4.12 -9.94 -21.62
CA ALA A 183 4.68 -8.69 -21.13
C ALA A 183 6.22 -8.67 -21.26
N MET A 184 6.89 -9.78 -20.95
CA MET A 184 8.34 -9.94 -21.15
C MET A 184 8.73 -9.80 -22.62
N LEU A 185 7.97 -10.42 -23.53
CA LEU A 185 8.21 -10.29 -24.97
C LEU A 185 8.05 -8.85 -25.46
N GLU A 186 7.05 -8.10 -24.98
CA GLU A 186 6.89 -6.68 -25.31
C GLU A 186 8.08 -5.83 -24.84
N GLU A 187 8.60 -6.12 -23.65
CA GLU A 187 9.79 -5.43 -23.12
C GLU A 187 11.03 -5.76 -23.96
N PHE A 188 11.25 -7.03 -24.31
CA PHE A 188 12.34 -7.41 -25.22
C PHE A 188 12.21 -6.77 -26.60
N PHE A 189 10.99 -6.69 -27.14
CA PHE A 189 10.72 -6.01 -28.40
C PHE A 189 11.06 -4.53 -28.31
N SER A 190 10.70 -3.87 -27.20
CA SER A 190 11.06 -2.48 -26.98
C SER A 190 12.56 -2.28 -26.82
N LEU A 191 13.26 -3.18 -26.16
CA LEU A 191 14.72 -3.11 -26.03
C LEU A 191 15.40 -3.30 -27.39
N ALA A 192 14.91 -4.23 -28.21
CA ALA A 192 15.40 -4.44 -29.57
C ALA A 192 15.22 -3.17 -30.44
N GLY A 193 14.09 -2.47 -30.29
CA GLY A 193 13.84 -1.20 -31.00
C GLY A 193 14.83 -0.07 -30.71
N ILE A 194 15.63 -0.16 -29.64
CA ILE A 194 16.70 0.81 -29.35
C ILE A 194 17.86 0.65 -30.33
N VAL A 195 18.20 -0.59 -30.69
CA VAL A 195 19.36 -0.92 -31.54
C VAL A 195 18.97 -1.23 -32.98
N VAL A 196 17.71 -1.53 -33.25
CA VAL A 196 17.18 -1.72 -34.61
C VAL A 196 16.55 -0.41 -35.07
N THR A 197 17.34 0.45 -35.72
CA THR A 197 16.92 1.85 -35.97
C THR A 197 16.39 2.11 -37.39
N THR A 198 16.69 1.23 -38.36
CA THR A 198 16.21 1.42 -39.74
C THR A 198 14.78 0.93 -39.91
N GLN A 199 13.95 1.68 -40.64
CA GLN A 199 12.54 1.34 -40.84
C GLN A 199 12.32 -0.06 -41.44
N PRO A 200 13.08 -0.52 -42.47
CA PRO A 200 12.92 -1.86 -43.00
C PRO A 200 13.26 -2.97 -41.98
N ALA A 201 14.27 -2.75 -41.14
CA ALA A 201 14.64 -3.70 -40.09
C ALA A 201 13.62 -3.74 -38.96
N LEU A 202 13.05 -2.58 -38.58
CA LEU A 202 11.94 -2.49 -37.63
C LEU A 202 10.68 -3.21 -38.14
N ASP A 203 10.34 -3.03 -39.42
CA ASP A 203 9.19 -3.72 -40.01
C ASP A 203 9.40 -5.24 -40.09
N SER A 204 10.64 -5.67 -40.39
CA SER A 204 11.05 -7.08 -40.32
C SER A 204 10.93 -7.64 -38.90
N LEU A 205 11.42 -6.91 -37.91
CA LEU A 205 11.35 -7.29 -36.49
C LEU A 205 9.89 -7.44 -36.03
N LYS A 206 9.01 -6.49 -36.40
CA LYS A 206 7.55 -6.57 -36.10
C LYS A 206 6.92 -7.84 -36.67
N LYS A 207 7.23 -8.18 -37.92
CA LYS A 207 6.70 -9.38 -38.58
C LYS A 207 7.22 -10.68 -37.97
N ARG A 208 8.42 -10.65 -37.36
CA ARG A 208 9.11 -11.81 -36.77
C ARG A 208 8.97 -11.89 -35.26
N LYS A 209 7.99 -11.22 -34.65
CA LYS A 209 7.83 -11.19 -33.19
C LYS A 209 7.65 -12.58 -32.58
N THR A 210 6.90 -13.47 -33.25
CA THR A 210 6.74 -14.88 -32.84
C THR A 210 8.04 -15.67 -32.97
N ASP A 211 8.81 -15.44 -34.05
CA ASP A 211 10.11 -16.09 -34.24
C ASP A 211 11.11 -15.63 -33.17
N LEU A 212 11.12 -14.33 -32.85
CA LEU A 212 11.95 -13.76 -31.80
C LEU A 212 11.64 -14.41 -30.45
N ARG A 213 10.36 -14.59 -30.13
CA ARG A 213 9.93 -15.29 -28.92
C ARG A 213 10.52 -16.70 -28.85
N ALA A 214 10.33 -17.50 -29.89
CA ALA A 214 10.84 -18.87 -29.95
C ALA A 214 12.38 -18.93 -29.85
N ALA A 215 13.09 -17.95 -30.43
CA ALA A 215 14.54 -17.86 -30.31
C ALA A 215 14.99 -17.54 -28.88
N LEU A 216 14.29 -16.63 -28.18
CA LEU A 216 14.59 -16.30 -26.78
C LEU A 216 14.32 -17.50 -25.85
N GLU A 217 13.20 -18.20 -26.02
CA GLU A 217 12.88 -19.41 -25.26
C GLU A 217 13.97 -20.48 -25.42
N LYS A 218 14.36 -20.76 -26.67
CA LYS A 218 15.43 -21.73 -26.98
C LYS A 218 16.79 -21.34 -26.40
N LEU A 219 17.08 -20.05 -26.27
CA LEU A 219 18.32 -19.57 -25.65
C LEU A 219 18.25 -19.66 -24.12
N ASN A 220 17.09 -19.42 -23.52
CA ASN A 220 16.88 -19.52 -22.08
C ASN A 220 17.02 -20.96 -21.57
N ASP A 221 16.63 -21.95 -22.38
CA ASP A 221 16.78 -23.39 -22.05
C ASP A 221 18.23 -23.90 -22.15
N ARG A 222 19.16 -23.09 -22.68
CA ARG A 222 20.57 -23.48 -22.82
C ARG A 222 21.36 -23.08 -21.60
N GLU A 223 22.03 -24.06 -21.01
CA GLU A 223 22.93 -23.84 -19.89
C GLU A 223 24.11 -22.92 -20.28
N GLY A 224 24.41 -21.94 -19.42
CA GLY A 224 25.54 -21.01 -19.60
C GLY A 224 25.30 -19.81 -20.53
N VAL A 225 24.08 -19.57 -21.02
CA VAL A 225 23.76 -18.36 -21.78
C VAL A 225 23.68 -17.14 -20.84
N ASP A 226 24.44 -16.10 -21.15
CA ASP A 226 24.35 -14.82 -20.43
C ASP A 226 23.06 -14.08 -20.82
N GLN A 227 22.16 -13.90 -19.84
CA GLN A 227 20.89 -13.17 -20.00
C GLN A 227 21.08 -11.75 -20.54
N ASN A 228 22.24 -11.12 -20.32
CA ASN A 228 22.54 -9.79 -20.86
C ASN A 228 22.82 -9.80 -22.37
N THR A 229 23.25 -10.92 -22.94
CA THR A 229 23.55 -11.03 -24.38
C THR A 229 22.49 -11.79 -25.16
N MET A 230 21.53 -12.43 -24.47
CA MET A 230 20.47 -13.25 -25.06
C MET A 230 19.69 -12.54 -26.17
N LEU A 231 19.23 -11.31 -25.92
CA LEU A 231 18.46 -10.55 -26.91
C LEU A 231 19.28 -10.21 -28.16
N LEU A 232 20.53 -9.77 -27.98
CA LEU A 232 21.42 -9.44 -29.10
C LEU A 232 21.74 -10.70 -29.93
N THR A 233 21.96 -11.83 -29.26
CA THR A 233 22.19 -13.14 -29.90
C THR A 233 20.96 -13.57 -30.71
N ALA A 234 19.75 -13.37 -30.19
CA ALA A 234 18.53 -13.65 -30.92
C ALA A 234 18.41 -12.76 -32.16
N LEU A 235 18.64 -11.45 -32.05
CA LEU A 235 18.58 -10.51 -33.19
C LEU A 235 19.61 -10.85 -34.28
N ASP A 236 20.83 -11.21 -33.89
CA ASP A 236 21.89 -11.60 -34.82
C ASP A 236 21.53 -12.87 -35.60
N SER A 237 20.86 -13.83 -34.96
CA SER A 237 20.38 -15.05 -35.63
C SER A 237 19.40 -14.78 -36.77
N PHE A 238 18.66 -13.66 -36.71
CA PHE A 238 17.76 -13.19 -37.76
C PHE A 238 18.44 -12.29 -38.80
N ARG A 239 19.75 -12.04 -38.65
CA ARG A 239 20.54 -11.10 -39.46
C ARG A 239 19.92 -9.69 -39.47
N ILE A 240 19.31 -9.29 -38.36
CA ILE A 240 18.75 -7.95 -38.21
C ILE A 240 19.91 -6.98 -37.92
N PRO A 241 20.09 -5.90 -38.72
CA PRO A 241 21.16 -4.95 -38.48
C PRO A 241 21.03 -4.28 -37.10
N ILE A 242 22.13 -4.31 -36.34
CA ILE A 242 22.25 -3.69 -35.02
C ILE A 242 23.06 -2.40 -35.16
N ASP A 243 22.47 -1.28 -34.74
CA ASP A 243 23.13 0.02 -34.68
C ASP A 243 24.08 0.10 -33.48
N GLN A 244 25.37 -0.03 -33.77
CA GLN A 244 26.41 -0.02 -32.74
C GLN A 244 26.48 1.32 -31.97
N SER A 245 26.04 2.43 -32.57
CA SER A 245 26.04 3.74 -31.90
C SER A 245 25.03 3.81 -30.74
N LYS A 246 24.03 2.93 -30.74
CA LYS A 246 22.96 2.85 -29.73
C LYS A 246 23.23 1.85 -28.61
N MET A 247 24.34 1.14 -28.66
CA MET A 247 24.65 0.10 -27.68
C MET A 247 24.72 0.62 -26.24
N ALA A 248 25.26 1.82 -26.01
CA ALA A 248 25.31 2.40 -24.66
C ALA A 248 23.90 2.66 -24.10
N GLU A 249 22.99 3.18 -24.92
CA GLU A 249 21.59 3.43 -24.56
C GLU A 249 20.86 2.11 -24.25
N PHE A 250 21.08 1.09 -25.10
CA PHE A 250 20.55 -0.25 -24.91
C PHE A 250 21.00 -0.88 -23.59
N GLN A 251 22.30 -0.84 -23.27
CA GLN A 251 22.82 -1.42 -22.04
C GLN A 251 22.26 -0.75 -20.78
N ILE A 252 22.06 0.58 -20.82
CA ILE A 252 21.39 1.31 -19.74
C ILE A 252 19.93 0.86 -19.60
N ALA A 253 19.20 0.76 -20.71
CA ALA A 253 17.80 0.33 -20.71
C ALA A 253 17.65 -1.12 -20.24
N GLN A 254 18.51 -2.03 -20.71
CA GLN A 254 18.54 -3.43 -20.32
C GLN A 254 18.85 -3.58 -18.83
N LYS A 255 19.82 -2.84 -18.29
CA LYS A 255 20.11 -2.83 -16.85
C LYS A 255 18.91 -2.36 -16.03
N LYS A 256 18.19 -1.34 -16.48
CA LYS A 256 16.95 -0.89 -15.82
C LYS A 256 15.86 -1.96 -15.88
N PHE A 257 15.69 -2.61 -17.02
CA PHE A 257 14.77 -3.72 -17.20
C PHE A 257 15.06 -4.86 -16.24
N TRP A 258 16.29 -5.39 -16.21
CA TRP A 258 16.63 -6.49 -15.30
C TRP A 258 16.51 -6.14 -13.83
N LYS A 259 16.81 -4.88 -13.45
CA LYS A 259 16.54 -4.38 -12.10
C LYS A 259 15.04 -4.40 -11.76
N LYS A 260 14.17 -4.03 -12.71
CA LYS A 260 12.71 -4.10 -12.54
C LYS A 260 12.24 -5.54 -12.36
N ILE A 261 12.72 -6.47 -13.20
CA ILE A 261 12.38 -7.90 -13.09
C ILE A 261 12.84 -8.48 -11.76
N GLY A 262 14.09 -8.23 -11.37
CA GLY A 262 14.61 -8.68 -10.08
C GLY A 262 13.80 -8.13 -8.90
N PHE A 263 13.35 -6.87 -8.97
CA PHE A 263 12.48 -6.29 -7.95
C PHE A 263 11.12 -7.01 -7.88
N ILE A 264 10.44 -7.20 -9.01
CA ILE A 264 9.14 -7.91 -9.05
C ILE A 264 9.29 -9.32 -8.49
N SER A 265 10.30 -10.07 -8.93
CA SER A 265 10.56 -11.42 -8.42
C SER A 265 10.86 -11.45 -6.93
N THR A 266 11.62 -10.49 -6.39
CA THR A 266 11.91 -10.42 -4.95
C THR A 266 10.65 -10.12 -4.13
N VAL A 267 9.77 -9.29 -4.67
CA VAL A 267 8.55 -8.83 -3.97
C VAL A 267 7.43 -9.87 -4.07
N ASP A 268 7.37 -10.65 -5.14
CA ASP A 268 6.36 -11.69 -5.34
C ASP A 268 6.35 -12.72 -4.20
N ASP A 269 7.54 -13.20 -3.83
CA ASP A 269 7.74 -14.12 -2.69
C ASP A 269 7.70 -13.41 -1.33
N GLY A 270 7.63 -12.07 -1.32
CA GLY A 270 7.75 -11.25 -0.13
C GLY A 270 6.46 -11.21 0.70
N LYS A 271 6.62 -11.26 2.02
CA LYS A 271 5.54 -11.09 3.01
C LYS A 271 5.45 -9.65 3.48
N PHE A 272 4.28 -9.03 3.26
CA PHE A 272 4.04 -7.63 3.60
C PHE A 272 3.10 -7.51 4.79
N VAL A 273 3.45 -6.64 5.74
CA VAL A 273 2.55 -6.22 6.81
C VAL A 273 2.48 -4.69 6.85
N ASN A 274 1.28 -4.16 7.06
CA ASN A 274 1.07 -2.73 7.25
C ASN A 274 0.24 -2.49 8.52
N ARG A 275 0.62 -1.45 9.27
CA ARG A 275 -0.07 -1.02 10.47
C ARG A 275 -0.32 0.47 10.44
N ILE A 276 -1.55 0.87 10.73
CA ILE A 276 -1.93 2.28 10.87
C ILE A 276 -2.50 2.50 12.26
N ASN A 277 -1.90 3.41 13.03
CA ASN A 277 -2.41 3.85 14.33
C ASN A 277 -3.16 5.17 14.13
N LEU A 278 -4.48 5.15 14.34
CA LEU A 278 -5.32 6.34 14.26
C LEU A 278 -5.40 7.04 15.63
N PRO A 279 -5.65 8.36 15.68
CA PRO A 279 -5.61 9.09 16.94
C PRO A 279 -6.84 8.89 17.84
N TRP A 280 -7.96 8.38 17.30
CA TRP A 280 -9.25 8.26 17.97
C TRP A 280 -9.93 6.92 17.69
N ASP A 281 -11.14 6.74 18.20
CA ASP A 281 -11.94 5.52 18.02
C ASP A 281 -12.25 5.25 16.56
N VAL A 282 -11.86 4.06 16.10
CA VAL A 282 -12.10 3.58 14.73
C VAL A 282 -13.58 3.33 14.54
N VAL A 283 -14.12 3.80 13.42
CA VAL A 283 -15.53 3.60 13.05
C VAL A 283 -15.72 2.90 11.71
N ASN A 284 -14.72 2.93 10.83
CA ASN A 284 -14.76 2.23 9.55
C ASN A 284 -13.34 1.89 9.08
N THR A 285 -13.14 0.74 8.45
CA THR A 285 -11.84 0.32 7.90
C THR A 285 -11.99 -0.92 7.01
N ASN A 286 -11.02 -1.14 6.12
CA ASN A 286 -10.82 -2.42 5.42
C ASN A 286 -9.66 -3.25 6.00
N ALA A 287 -9.27 -3.02 7.26
CA ALA A 287 -8.23 -3.78 7.95
C ALA A 287 -8.58 -5.26 8.11
N ASP A 288 -7.57 -6.12 8.02
CA ASP A 288 -7.72 -7.55 8.28
C ASP A 288 -8.01 -7.82 9.76
N SER A 289 -7.51 -6.93 10.64
CA SER A 289 -7.88 -6.92 12.07
C SER A 289 -7.72 -5.53 12.69
N VAL A 290 -8.40 -5.32 13.83
CA VAL A 290 -8.40 -4.06 14.58
C VAL A 290 -8.14 -4.34 16.06
N SER A 291 -7.23 -3.59 16.67
CA SER A 291 -6.99 -3.60 18.11
C SER A 291 -6.98 -2.17 18.65
N GLY A 292 -8.07 -1.77 19.32
CA GLY A 292 -8.28 -0.38 19.74
C GLY A 292 -8.29 0.57 18.56
N ASN A 293 -7.30 1.46 18.49
CA ASN A 293 -7.09 2.42 17.40
C ASN A 293 -6.02 1.99 16.39
N SER A 294 -5.50 0.77 16.52
CA SER A 294 -4.49 0.20 15.62
C SER A 294 -5.18 -0.71 14.59
N LEU A 295 -4.85 -0.49 13.32
CA LEU A 295 -5.38 -1.20 12.16
C LEU A 295 -4.26 -2.03 11.54
N PHE A 296 -4.53 -3.28 11.17
CA PHE A 296 -3.52 -4.21 10.68
C PHE A 296 -3.94 -4.81 9.35
N TRP A 297 -2.99 -4.84 8.42
CA TRP A 297 -3.10 -5.53 7.14
C TRP A 297 -1.90 -6.44 6.94
N ALA A 298 -2.13 -7.60 6.33
CA ALA A 298 -1.09 -8.45 5.78
C ALA A 298 -1.52 -8.87 4.37
N PRO A 299 -1.45 -7.96 3.38
CA PRO A 299 -1.98 -8.25 2.06
C PRO A 299 -1.06 -9.20 1.29
N PRO A 300 -1.59 -10.25 0.64
CA PRO A 300 -0.82 -11.03 -0.31
C PRO A 300 -0.37 -10.13 -1.48
N THR A 301 0.83 -10.36 -2.02
CA THR A 301 1.44 -9.52 -3.06
C THR A 301 0.54 -9.32 -4.29
N ILE A 302 -0.23 -10.34 -4.66
CA ILE A 302 -1.18 -10.28 -5.77
C ILE A 302 -2.21 -9.14 -5.65
N LYS A 303 -2.55 -8.67 -4.43
CA LYS A 303 -3.47 -7.54 -4.22
C LYS A 303 -2.97 -6.23 -4.81
N PHE A 304 -1.65 -6.06 -4.91
CA PHE A 304 -1.02 -4.86 -5.45
C PHE A 304 -0.04 -5.16 -6.59
N LEU A 305 -0.05 -6.38 -7.14
CA LEU A 305 0.76 -6.73 -8.30
C LEU A 305 0.23 -6.02 -9.54
N LEU A 306 -1.05 -6.16 -9.83
CA LEU A 306 -1.66 -5.71 -11.10
C LEU A 306 -2.39 -4.36 -11.01
N LYS A 307 -2.78 -3.94 -9.80
CA LYS A 307 -3.51 -2.70 -9.54
C LYS A 307 -3.08 -2.08 -8.22
N ASP A 308 -3.53 -0.86 -7.96
CA ASP A 308 -3.28 -0.21 -6.69
C ASP A 308 -4.12 -0.85 -5.57
N TYR A 309 -3.54 -0.93 -4.37
CA TYR A 309 -4.20 -1.43 -3.18
C TYR A 309 -4.25 -0.37 -2.09
N THR A 310 -5.45 0.11 -1.77
CA THR A 310 -5.67 1.15 -0.76
C THR A 310 -6.13 0.55 0.55
N MET A 311 -5.33 0.75 1.59
CA MET A 311 -5.64 0.47 2.98
C MET A 311 -6.16 1.74 3.63
N TYR A 312 -7.27 1.69 4.36
CA TYR A 312 -7.84 2.89 4.97
C TYR A 312 -8.46 2.64 6.33
N GLY A 313 -8.53 3.70 7.12
CA GLY A 313 -9.32 3.75 8.33
C GLY A 313 -9.94 5.12 8.54
N GLU A 314 -11.13 5.12 9.13
CA GLU A 314 -11.83 6.30 9.62
C GLU A 314 -11.96 6.21 11.13
N CYS A 315 -11.58 7.28 11.83
CA CYS A 315 -11.82 7.42 13.25
C CYS A 315 -12.61 8.70 13.54
N ARG A 316 -13.26 8.74 14.71
CA ARG A 316 -14.02 9.92 15.14
C ARG A 316 -13.77 10.29 16.59
N ARG A 317 -14.01 11.55 16.92
CA ARG A 317 -14.04 12.07 18.28
C ARG A 317 -15.25 12.97 18.49
N LEU A 318 -15.83 12.90 19.70
CA LEU A 318 -16.92 13.78 20.12
C LEU A 318 -16.41 15.21 20.38
N ASN A 319 -17.14 16.19 19.84
CA ASN A 319 -16.91 17.60 20.07
C ASN A 319 -17.64 18.04 21.35
N TRP A 320 -16.98 17.89 22.50
CA TRP A 320 -17.58 18.21 23.80
C TRP A 320 -18.12 19.64 23.90
N TRP A 321 -17.43 20.60 23.28
CA TRP A 321 -17.91 21.98 23.26
C TRP A 321 -19.28 22.10 22.58
N ALA A 322 -19.51 21.37 21.47
CA ALA A 322 -20.77 21.42 20.72
C ALA A 322 -21.89 20.74 21.50
N VAL A 323 -21.56 19.69 22.26
CA VAL A 323 -22.49 19.05 23.21
C VAL A 323 -22.90 20.05 24.30
N ILE A 324 -21.94 20.73 24.93
CA ILE A 324 -22.21 21.73 25.97
C ILE A 324 -23.08 22.87 25.41
N VAL A 325 -22.74 23.41 24.24
CA VAL A 325 -23.52 24.47 23.59
C VAL A 325 -24.95 24.00 23.29
N SER A 326 -25.12 22.78 22.79
CA SER A 326 -26.45 22.22 22.50
C SER A 326 -27.28 22.05 23.78
N LEU A 327 -26.66 21.58 24.88
CA LEU A 327 -27.33 21.46 26.18
C LEU A 327 -27.72 22.82 26.76
N LEU A 328 -26.87 23.85 26.61
CA LEU A 328 -27.19 25.22 27.04
C LEU A 328 -28.39 25.80 26.26
N VAL A 329 -28.44 25.59 24.94
CA VAL A 329 -29.57 26.04 24.10
C VAL A 329 -30.86 25.33 24.49
N ILE A 330 -30.81 24.01 24.71
CA ILE A 330 -31.97 23.23 25.17
C ILE A 330 -32.43 23.73 26.54
N GLY A 331 -31.51 23.91 27.49
CA GLY A 331 -31.81 24.41 28.83
C GLY A 331 -32.41 25.81 28.83
N PHE A 332 -31.88 26.71 28.01
CA PHE A 332 -32.41 28.07 27.86
C PHE A 332 -33.81 28.06 27.23
N THR A 333 -34.05 27.23 26.23
CA THR A 333 -35.37 27.09 25.57
C THR A 333 -36.41 26.55 26.56
N LEU A 334 -36.06 25.53 27.34
CA LEU A 334 -36.92 25.00 28.41
C LEU A 334 -37.21 26.04 29.48
N TYR A 335 -36.20 26.82 29.90
CA TYR A 335 -36.37 27.90 30.86
C TYR A 335 -37.37 28.97 30.36
N LEU A 336 -37.23 29.40 29.10
CA LEU A 336 -38.15 30.36 28.49
C LEU A 336 -39.58 29.80 28.40
N PHE A 337 -39.72 28.52 28.07
CA PHE A 337 -41.01 27.85 28.00
C PHE A 337 -41.71 27.81 29.36
N ILE A 338 -41.01 27.39 30.42
CA ILE A 338 -41.52 27.34 31.79
C ILE A 338 -41.87 28.76 32.30
N ARG A 339 -41.03 29.76 32.02
CA ARG A 339 -41.30 31.14 32.40
C ARG A 339 -42.56 31.67 31.70
N LYS A 340 -42.73 31.39 30.40
CA LYS A 340 -43.92 31.79 29.65
C LYS A 340 -45.18 31.11 30.17
N SER A 341 -45.15 29.81 30.48
CA SER A 341 -46.30 29.10 31.03
C SER A 341 -46.71 29.65 32.41
N ASN A 342 -45.75 30.01 33.26
CA ASN A 342 -46.04 30.61 34.57
C ASN A 342 -46.65 32.02 34.45
N VAL A 343 -46.26 32.80 33.43
CA VAL A 343 -46.87 34.11 33.15
C VAL A 343 -48.30 33.99 32.61
N VAL A 344 -48.59 32.98 31.78
CA VAL A 344 -49.95 32.74 31.26
C VAL A 344 -50.92 32.30 32.37
N ILE A 345 -50.47 31.50 33.34
CA ILE A 345 -51.30 31.08 34.48
C ILE A 345 -51.64 32.29 35.38
N GLN A 346 -50.67 33.17 35.68
CA GLN A 346 -50.94 34.38 36.46
C GLN A 346 -51.88 35.40 35.77
N PHE A 347 -51.91 35.44 34.44
CA PHE A 347 -52.86 36.29 33.71
C PHE A 347 -54.28 35.73 33.78
N ASN A 348 -54.46 34.40 33.83
CA ASN A 348 -55.78 33.78 33.91
C ASN A 348 -56.40 33.92 35.31
N ASP A 349 -55.59 33.92 36.37
CA ASP A 349 -56.06 34.10 37.76
C ASP A 349 -56.47 35.55 38.10
N ARG A 350 -56.06 36.56 37.30
CA ARG A 350 -56.42 37.97 37.53
C ARG A 350 -57.72 38.41 36.84
N VAL A 351 -58.36 37.58 36.02
CA VAL A 351 -59.54 37.96 35.22
C VAL A 351 -60.89 37.58 35.86
N ILE A 352 -60.90 36.96 37.04
CA ILE A 352 -62.17 36.61 37.73
C ILE A 352 -62.28 37.30 39.09
N GLN A 353 -62.57 38.60 39.08
CA GLN A 353 -63.33 39.24 40.16
C GLN A 353 -64.51 39.98 39.53
N TYR A 354 -65.63 39.28 39.38
CA TYR A 354 -66.92 39.93 39.14
C TYR A 354 -67.42 40.53 40.45
N PRO A 355 -67.88 41.80 40.47
CA PRO A 355 -68.50 42.37 41.65
C PRO A 355 -69.83 41.66 41.93
N ARG A 356 -69.97 41.19 43.18
CA ARG A 356 -71.23 40.69 43.74
C ARG A 356 -72.25 41.83 43.65
N LYS A 357 -73.32 41.65 42.87
CA LYS A 357 -74.50 42.51 42.92
C LYS A 357 -75.34 42.06 44.11
N ASP A 358 -75.35 42.89 45.14
CA ASP A 358 -76.34 42.85 46.21
C ASP A 358 -77.65 43.49 45.72
N GLY A 359 -78.79 42.94 46.18
CA GLY A 359 -80.05 43.66 46.34
C GLY A 359 -81.02 43.71 45.14
N ASN A 360 -81.97 42.77 45.07
CA ASN A 360 -83.36 42.98 45.50
C ASN A 360 -84.17 41.69 45.40
#